data_AF-A0A497GAF9-F1
#
_entry.id   AF-A0A497GAF9-F1
#
_cell.length_a   1.000
_cell.length_b   1.000
_cell.length_c   1.000
_cell.angle_alpha   90.00
_cell.angle_beta   90.00
_cell.angle_gamma   90.00
#
_symmetry.space_group_name_H-M   'P 1'
#
loop_
_entity.id
_entity.type
_entity.pdbx_description
1 polymer ?
#
loop_
_entity_poly.entity_id
_entity_poly.type
_entity_poly.pdbx_seq_one_letter_code
_entity_poly.pdbx_strand_id
1 'polypeptide(L)'
;MEVWINYIPRFSNSLYFSNRLRILDNPLIRLKTEYYHILIDALLKDKVIGYMGQRILLEIVPEDKTMIDLKYLEAISPNSLIPIFRQLRRYFRAEGKPSLYNPLIPGLFHTSVIPVLFSVLSNRDGLGLGIKNVILDNAEIFSFEELLLIRYASSLLGATLILVVNHPRPDIISLAEKIVLSPSFSLKTLSRIIGIDIHELYSGLKIHCTENGVLAISREEEYRPVPPLTKMPKDLDYVDIVFGDKKDMVYDLISEIYESGSMIGWSSLNELLRTRNIPLSIYNKLVKYGFIEELKSSTGFQVFLTSKSRLMLEKFYKTQYYRHKT
;
A
#
# COMPACT_ATOMS: atom_id res chain seq x y z
N MET A 1 -4.82 -25.84 -22.13
CA MET A 1 -5.45 -24.70 -21.43
C MET A 1 -6.15 -25.23 -20.19
N GLU A 2 -5.99 -24.59 -19.02
CA GLU A 2 -6.76 -24.94 -17.82
C GLU A 2 -7.91 -23.94 -17.63
N VAL A 3 -9.15 -24.45 -17.51
CA VAL A 3 -10.34 -23.64 -17.25
C VAL A 3 -10.87 -23.95 -15.86
N TRP A 4 -11.17 -22.91 -15.07
CA TRP A 4 -11.59 -23.03 -13.69
C TRP A 4 -12.90 -22.27 -13.46
N ILE A 5 -13.99 -23.01 -13.18
CA ILE A 5 -15.32 -22.41 -13.03
C ILE A 5 -15.50 -21.95 -11.59
N ASN A 6 -15.63 -20.63 -11.36
CA ASN A 6 -15.89 -20.02 -10.05
C ASN A 6 -14.84 -20.35 -8.97
N TYR A 7 -13.64 -20.73 -9.40
CA TYR A 7 -12.57 -21.16 -8.52
C TYR A 7 -11.24 -20.59 -8.99
N ILE A 8 -10.34 -20.29 -8.05
CA ILE A 8 -8.97 -19.89 -8.35
C ILE A 8 -8.05 -21.03 -7.93
N PRO A 9 -7.24 -21.59 -8.85
CA PRO A 9 -6.28 -22.64 -8.53
C PRO A 9 -5.41 -22.29 -7.33
N ARG A 10 -5.28 -23.24 -6.39
CA ARG A 10 -4.28 -23.17 -5.33
C ARG A 10 -2.96 -23.79 -5.81
N PHE A 11 -1.92 -22.97 -5.79
CA PHE A 11 -0.56 -23.28 -6.16
C PHE A 11 0.32 -23.12 -4.92
N SER A 12 1.29 -24.01 -4.74
CA SER A 12 2.28 -23.89 -3.68
C SER A 12 3.13 -22.62 -3.85
N ASN A 13 3.54 -21.98 -2.75
CA ASN A 13 4.45 -20.82 -2.72
C ASN A 13 4.04 -19.72 -3.71
N SER A 14 2.80 -19.26 -3.58
CA SER A 14 2.19 -18.39 -4.57
C SER A 14 1.55 -17.17 -3.94
N LEU A 15 1.71 -16.05 -4.62
CA LEU A 15 1.14 -14.77 -4.23
C LEU A 15 -0.22 -14.61 -4.88
N TYR A 16 -1.26 -14.41 -4.09
CA TYR A 16 -2.62 -14.26 -4.61
C TYR A 16 -3.12 -12.84 -4.46
N PHE A 17 -3.47 -12.25 -5.59
CA PHE A 17 -4.22 -11.01 -5.63
C PHE A 17 -5.64 -11.33 -6.05
N SER A 18 -6.45 -11.78 -5.10
CA SER A 18 -7.87 -12.07 -5.33
C SER A 18 -8.75 -11.64 -4.18
N ASN A 19 -9.95 -11.18 -4.52
CA ASN A 19 -11.04 -10.95 -3.57
C ASN A 19 -11.91 -12.22 -3.39
N ARG A 20 -11.58 -13.32 -4.10
CA ARG A 20 -12.26 -14.63 -4.08
C ARG A 20 -11.59 -15.67 -3.18
N LEU A 21 -10.61 -15.27 -2.36
CA LEU A 21 -9.92 -16.18 -1.47
C LEU A 21 -10.09 -15.75 -0.01
N ARG A 22 -10.21 -16.72 0.89
CA ARG A 22 -10.27 -16.46 2.34
C ARG A 22 -8.94 -15.83 2.77
N ILE A 23 -9.02 -14.63 3.34
CA ILE A 23 -7.87 -13.82 3.78
C ILE A 23 -7.13 -14.57 4.88
N LEU A 24 -5.83 -14.78 4.68
CA LEU A 24 -4.94 -15.31 5.72
C LEU A 24 -4.21 -14.18 6.46
N ASP A 25 -4.01 -13.01 5.84
CA ASP A 25 -3.33 -11.84 6.42
C ASP A 25 -3.51 -10.56 5.57
N ASN A 26 -3.29 -9.39 6.14
CA ASN A 26 -3.30 -8.13 5.37
C ASN A 26 -2.02 -7.99 4.51
N PRO A 27 -2.10 -7.44 3.27
CA PRO A 27 -0.91 -7.22 2.46
C PRO A 27 0.09 -6.25 3.13
N LEU A 28 1.38 -6.48 2.92
CA LEU A 28 2.46 -5.63 3.45
C LEU A 28 2.78 -4.55 2.43
N ILE A 29 2.81 -3.29 2.88
CA ILE A 29 3.41 -2.19 2.13
C ILE A 29 4.64 -1.71 2.90
N ARG A 30 5.80 -2.15 2.43
CA ARG A 30 7.12 -1.77 2.95
C ARG A 30 8.12 -1.77 1.78
N LEU A 31 8.34 -0.60 1.21
CA LEU A 31 9.06 -0.39 -0.05
C LEU A 31 10.46 0.15 0.20
N LYS A 32 11.45 -0.22 -0.62
CA LYS A 32 12.66 0.60 -0.75
C LYS A 32 12.27 2.00 -1.19
N THR A 33 12.97 3.02 -0.70
CA THR A 33 12.68 4.43 -0.98
C THR A 33 12.66 4.77 -2.47
N GLU A 34 13.50 4.10 -3.26
CA GLU A 34 13.52 4.22 -4.72
C GLU A 34 12.17 3.86 -5.38
N TYR A 35 11.38 2.98 -4.76
CA TYR A 35 10.05 2.59 -5.24
C TYR A 35 8.90 3.42 -4.63
N TYR A 36 9.20 4.49 -3.91
CA TYR A 36 8.19 5.36 -3.31
C TYR A 36 7.15 5.85 -4.32
N HIS A 37 7.60 6.28 -5.50
CA HIS A 37 6.75 6.76 -6.59
C HIS A 37 5.70 5.73 -7.03
N ILE A 38 6.03 4.43 -7.01
CA ILE A 38 5.12 3.33 -7.37
C ILE A 38 3.87 3.33 -6.49
N LEU A 39 4.03 3.60 -5.19
CA LEU A 39 2.89 3.71 -4.28
C LEU A 39 2.06 4.94 -4.59
N ILE A 40 2.69 6.09 -4.83
CA ILE A 40 1.97 7.33 -5.11
C ILE A 40 1.15 7.22 -6.39
N ASP A 41 1.72 6.64 -7.44
CA ASP A 41 1.02 6.43 -8.71
C ASP A 41 -0.14 5.43 -8.55
N ALA A 42 0.05 4.37 -7.78
CA ALA A 42 -1.03 3.43 -7.46
C ALA A 42 -2.19 4.12 -6.70
N LEU A 43 -1.88 5.01 -5.75
CA LEU A 43 -2.90 5.78 -5.03
C LEU A 43 -3.66 6.74 -5.94
N LEU A 44 -3.00 7.34 -6.93
CA LEU A 44 -3.67 8.18 -7.93
C LEU A 44 -4.61 7.34 -8.81
N LYS A 45 -4.15 6.17 -9.24
CA LYS A 45 -4.93 5.24 -10.09
C LYS A 45 -6.18 4.71 -9.40
N ASP A 46 -6.05 4.39 -8.12
CA ASP A 46 -7.18 4.02 -7.26
C ASP A 46 -8.05 5.23 -6.85
N LYS A 47 -7.71 6.45 -7.31
CA LYS A 47 -8.40 7.70 -6.97
C LYS A 47 -8.45 7.99 -5.46
N VAL A 48 -7.49 7.45 -4.72
CA VAL A 48 -7.33 7.71 -3.28
C VAL A 48 -6.79 9.12 -3.06
N ILE A 49 -5.91 9.57 -3.97
CA ILE A 49 -5.40 10.94 -4.03
C ILE A 49 -5.75 11.56 -5.39
N GLY A 50 -5.85 12.89 -5.41
CA GLY A 50 -5.89 13.66 -6.67
C GLY A 50 -4.50 14.11 -7.13
N TYR A 51 -4.44 14.77 -8.29
CA TYR A 51 -3.19 15.26 -8.88
C TYR A 51 -2.37 16.17 -7.95
N MET A 52 -3.04 17.07 -7.22
CA MET A 52 -2.36 17.91 -6.22
C MET A 52 -1.77 17.09 -5.08
N GLY A 53 -2.46 16.04 -4.63
CA GLY A 53 -1.95 15.12 -3.61
C GLY A 53 -0.72 14.36 -4.10
N GLN A 54 -0.73 13.89 -5.35
CA GLN A 54 0.43 13.24 -5.96
C GLN A 54 1.64 14.19 -5.99
N ARG A 55 1.46 15.42 -6.49
CA ARG A 55 2.55 16.41 -6.56
C ARG A 55 3.18 16.66 -5.19
N ILE A 56 2.36 16.94 -4.19
CA ILE A 56 2.80 17.15 -2.81
C ILE A 56 3.60 15.94 -2.31
N LEU A 57 3.08 14.72 -2.50
CA LEU A 57 3.74 13.51 -2.02
C LEU A 57 5.07 13.26 -2.74
N LEU A 58 5.15 13.51 -4.04
CA LEU A 58 6.40 13.39 -4.80
C LEU A 58 7.44 14.44 -4.41
N GLU A 59 7.06 15.59 -3.85
CA GLU A 59 8.00 16.60 -3.34
C GLU A 59 8.54 16.24 -1.93
N ILE A 60 7.78 15.47 -1.16
CA ILE A 60 8.13 15.09 0.22
C ILE A 60 8.92 13.76 0.26
N VAL A 61 9.69 13.46 -0.79
CA VAL A 61 10.48 12.20 -0.85
C VAL A 61 11.30 12.01 0.44
N PRO A 62 11.22 10.82 1.06
CA PRO A 62 12.06 10.47 2.20
C PRO A 62 13.53 10.39 1.78
N GLU A 63 14.38 11.29 2.28
CA GLU A 63 15.81 11.31 1.91
C GLU A 63 16.68 10.45 2.83
N ASP A 64 16.19 10.17 4.04
CA ASP A 64 16.94 9.60 5.15
C ASP A 64 16.50 8.18 5.56
N LYS A 65 15.55 7.60 4.82
CA LYS A 65 15.08 6.23 5.02
C LYS A 65 15.44 5.38 3.83
N THR A 66 15.89 4.16 4.10
CA THR A 66 16.10 3.13 3.06
C THR A 66 14.81 2.40 2.72
N MET A 67 13.93 2.25 3.71
CA MET A 67 12.64 1.58 3.60
C MET A 67 11.53 2.49 4.12
N ILE A 68 10.41 2.50 3.42
CA ILE A 68 9.23 3.30 3.72
C ILE A 68 8.04 2.37 3.91
N ASP A 69 7.27 2.61 4.95
CA ASP A 69 5.97 1.99 5.17
C ASP A 69 4.88 3.05 5.35
N LEU A 70 3.63 2.60 5.47
CA LEU A 70 2.49 3.51 5.64
C LEU A 70 2.52 4.29 6.97
N LYS A 71 3.21 3.82 8.02
CA LYS A 71 3.34 4.57 9.27
C LYS A 71 4.24 5.79 9.05
N TYR A 72 5.36 5.57 8.37
CA TYR A 72 6.28 6.64 8.02
C TYR A 72 5.62 7.66 7.10
N LEU A 73 4.90 7.20 6.07
CA LEU A 73 4.18 8.10 5.15
C LEU A 73 3.11 8.93 5.85
N GLU A 74 2.33 8.33 6.75
CA GLU A 74 1.40 9.09 7.59
C GLU A 74 2.13 10.16 8.42
N ALA A 75 3.29 9.82 8.98
CA ALA A 75 4.07 10.71 9.83
C ALA A 75 4.75 11.86 9.07
N ILE A 76 5.14 11.68 7.80
CA ILE A 76 5.74 12.76 6.99
C ILE A 76 4.72 13.56 6.18
N SER A 77 3.50 13.04 6.03
CA SER A 77 2.45 13.69 5.24
C SER A 77 1.95 15.00 5.88
N PRO A 78 1.56 15.99 5.05
CA PRO A 78 0.87 17.17 5.53
C PRO A 78 -0.53 16.83 6.04
N ASN A 79 -1.12 17.74 6.82
CA ASN A 79 -2.40 17.55 7.52
C ASN A 79 -3.52 16.99 6.63
N SER A 80 -3.62 17.46 5.39
CA SER A 80 -4.66 17.07 4.44
C SER A 80 -4.55 15.60 3.98
N LEU A 81 -3.36 15.00 4.05
CA LEU A 81 -3.09 13.65 3.55
C LEU A 81 -2.93 12.61 4.67
N ILE A 82 -2.77 13.03 5.93
CA ILE A 82 -2.73 12.14 7.09
C ILE A 82 -3.93 11.17 7.15
N PRO A 83 -5.19 11.61 6.96
CA PRO A 83 -6.34 10.70 7.03
C PRO A 83 -6.27 9.58 5.99
N ILE A 84 -5.65 9.83 4.84
CA ILE A 84 -5.53 8.86 3.74
C ILE A 84 -4.63 7.70 4.16
N PHE A 85 -3.40 8.00 4.60
CA PHE A 85 -2.47 6.95 5.04
C PHE A 85 -2.98 6.20 6.27
N ARG A 86 -3.68 6.90 7.17
CA ARG A 86 -4.37 6.27 8.29
C ARG A 86 -5.43 5.28 7.81
N GLN A 87 -6.24 5.62 6.81
CA GLN A 87 -7.21 4.68 6.25
C GLN A 87 -6.53 3.49 5.56
N LEU A 88 -5.45 3.72 4.82
CA LEU A 88 -4.68 2.65 4.17
C LEU A 88 -4.12 1.65 5.19
N ARG A 89 -3.67 2.10 6.37
CA ARG A 89 -3.21 1.20 7.46
C ARG A 89 -4.29 0.25 8.01
N ARG A 90 -5.57 0.41 7.64
CA ARG A 90 -6.63 -0.57 7.94
C ARG A 90 -6.56 -1.81 7.06
N TYR A 91 -6.03 -1.62 5.85
CA TYR A 91 -6.00 -2.60 4.77
C TYR A 91 -4.64 -3.25 4.63
N PHE A 92 -3.59 -2.52 5.02
CA PHE A 92 -2.21 -2.92 4.85
C PHE A 92 -1.46 -2.87 6.17
N ARG A 93 -0.51 -3.77 6.34
CA ARG A 93 0.45 -3.73 7.46
C ARG A 93 1.76 -3.10 7.02
N ALA A 94 2.49 -2.58 7.99
CA ALA A 94 3.79 -1.92 7.80
C ALA A 94 4.99 -2.86 8.00
N GLU A 95 4.84 -3.88 8.85
CA GLU A 95 5.91 -4.77 9.28
C GLU A 95 5.44 -6.22 9.34
N GLY A 96 6.42 -7.13 9.44
CA GLY A 96 6.21 -8.57 9.47
C GLY A 96 6.85 -9.27 8.27
N LYS A 97 7.08 -10.57 8.40
CA LYS A 97 7.51 -11.38 7.26
C LYS A 97 6.40 -11.38 6.22
N PRO A 98 6.72 -11.30 4.92
CA PRO A 98 5.77 -11.62 3.88
C PRO A 98 5.18 -13.01 4.09
N SER A 99 3.93 -13.04 4.56
CA SER A 99 3.10 -14.24 4.56
C SER A 99 2.42 -14.30 3.18
N LEU A 100 1.95 -15.49 2.77
CA LEU A 100 1.15 -15.64 1.55
C LEU A 100 0.03 -14.59 1.56
N TYR A 101 0.14 -13.58 0.72
CA TYR A 101 -0.78 -12.44 0.74
C TYR A 101 -2.06 -12.79 0.00
N ASN A 102 -3.16 -12.34 0.59
CA ASN A 102 -4.49 -12.19 -0.01
C ASN A 102 -5.18 -11.11 0.82
N PRO A 103 -5.71 -10.01 0.25
CA PRO A 103 -6.47 -10.06 -1.00
C PRO A 103 -6.18 -8.90 -2.00
N LEU A 104 -6.81 -9.01 -3.17
CA LEU A 104 -7.15 -7.85 -3.99
C LEU A 104 -8.23 -7.04 -3.25
N ILE A 105 -7.95 -5.76 -2.96
CA ILE A 105 -8.84 -4.93 -2.13
C ILE A 105 -9.79 -4.15 -3.04
N PRO A 106 -11.13 -4.30 -2.89
CA PRO A 106 -12.08 -3.55 -3.70
C PRO A 106 -11.85 -2.04 -3.64
N GLY A 107 -11.73 -1.41 -4.81
CA GLY A 107 -11.47 0.03 -4.93
C GLY A 107 -10.03 0.46 -4.66
N LEU A 108 -9.16 -0.46 -4.25
CA LEU A 108 -7.72 -0.26 -4.04
C LEU A 108 -6.92 -1.28 -4.85
N PHE A 109 -7.38 -1.58 -6.07
CA PHE A 109 -6.84 -2.67 -6.90
C PHE A 109 -5.37 -2.47 -7.22
N HIS A 110 -4.97 -1.24 -7.56
CA HIS A 110 -3.58 -0.94 -7.91
C HIS A 110 -2.70 -0.97 -6.67
N THR A 111 -3.15 -0.38 -5.56
CA THR A 111 -2.43 -0.30 -4.28
C THR A 111 -2.29 -1.68 -3.64
N SER A 112 -3.28 -2.56 -3.82
CA SER A 112 -3.24 -3.93 -3.31
C SER A 112 -2.36 -4.88 -4.12
N VAL A 113 -1.94 -4.50 -5.33
CA VAL A 113 -1.12 -5.34 -6.21
C VAL A 113 0.28 -4.78 -6.41
N ILE A 114 0.38 -3.59 -7.03
CA ILE A 114 1.65 -3.08 -7.55
C ILE A 114 2.61 -2.73 -6.39
N PRO A 115 2.25 -1.89 -5.40
CA PRO A 115 3.13 -1.62 -4.26
C PRO A 115 3.44 -2.87 -3.42
N VAL A 116 2.52 -3.84 -3.35
CA VAL A 116 2.75 -5.09 -2.62
C VAL A 116 3.83 -5.92 -3.32
N LEU A 117 3.78 -6.05 -4.64
CA LEU A 117 4.82 -6.74 -5.43
C LEU A 117 6.20 -6.10 -5.22
N PHE A 118 6.28 -4.78 -5.30
CA PHE A 118 7.52 -4.05 -5.06
C PHE A 118 7.99 -4.14 -3.59
N SER A 119 7.06 -4.30 -2.64
CA SER A 119 7.39 -4.58 -1.24
C SER A 119 8.02 -5.97 -1.08
N VAL A 120 7.50 -6.97 -1.78
CA VAL A 120 8.08 -8.32 -1.80
C VAL A 120 9.47 -8.31 -2.43
N LEU A 121 9.64 -7.61 -3.56
CA LEU A 121 10.94 -7.41 -4.21
C LEU A 121 11.95 -6.78 -3.25
N SER A 122 11.55 -5.73 -2.56
CA SER A 122 12.39 -4.99 -1.60
C SER A 122 12.88 -5.85 -0.43
N ASN A 123 12.14 -6.91 -0.08
CA ASN A 123 12.46 -7.82 1.03
C ASN A 123 13.09 -9.15 0.56
N ARG A 124 13.35 -9.32 -0.74
CA ARG A 124 13.88 -10.56 -1.33
C ARG A 124 15.30 -10.88 -0.84
N ASP A 125 16.09 -9.84 -0.57
CA ASP A 125 17.52 -9.94 -0.21
C ASP A 125 17.78 -10.65 1.15
N GLY A 126 16.75 -10.97 1.95
CA GLY A 126 16.94 -11.57 3.28
C GLY A 126 16.01 -12.74 3.67
N LEU A 127 15.05 -13.16 2.83
CA LEU A 127 13.97 -14.05 3.31
C LEU A 127 13.65 -15.29 2.47
N GLY A 128 14.31 -15.52 1.32
CA GLY A 128 14.18 -16.79 0.59
C GLY A 128 12.72 -17.23 0.37
N LEU A 129 11.83 -16.28 0.03
CA LEU A 129 10.37 -16.50 0.05
C LEU A 129 9.90 -17.59 -0.94
N GLY A 130 10.76 -18.01 -1.87
CA GLY A 130 10.51 -19.13 -2.77
C GLY A 130 9.23 -18.97 -3.59
N ILE A 131 8.77 -17.73 -3.80
CA ILE A 131 7.55 -17.42 -4.55
C ILE A 131 7.76 -17.89 -5.98
N LYS A 132 6.93 -18.83 -6.41
CA LYS A 132 6.98 -19.42 -7.76
C LYS A 132 5.94 -18.82 -8.68
N ASN A 133 4.81 -18.36 -8.15
CA ASN A 133 3.73 -17.83 -8.96
C ASN A 133 3.16 -16.55 -8.35
N VAL A 134 2.82 -15.60 -9.23
CA VAL A 134 1.98 -14.43 -8.93
C VAL A 134 0.66 -14.63 -9.66
N ILE A 135 -0.43 -14.76 -8.90
CA ILE A 135 -1.77 -14.98 -9.44
C ILE A 135 -2.54 -13.68 -9.33
N LEU A 136 -2.87 -13.10 -10.47
CA LEU A 136 -3.69 -11.88 -10.54
C LEU A 136 -5.10 -12.24 -10.95
N ASP A 137 -6.03 -12.07 -10.02
CA ASP A 137 -7.45 -12.22 -10.28
C ASP A 137 -8.08 -10.97 -10.89
N ASN A 138 -9.06 -11.17 -11.78
CA ASN A 138 -9.71 -10.11 -12.54
C ASN A 138 -8.69 -9.18 -13.21
N ALA A 139 -7.72 -9.77 -13.93
CA ALA A 139 -6.63 -9.03 -14.56
C ALA A 139 -7.11 -7.94 -15.54
N GLU A 140 -8.35 -8.02 -15.99
CA GLU A 140 -9.01 -7.06 -16.88
C GLU A 140 -9.29 -5.69 -16.24
N ILE A 141 -9.21 -5.60 -14.91
CA ILE A 141 -9.32 -4.33 -14.18
C ILE A 141 -8.11 -3.42 -14.46
N PHE A 142 -6.98 -4.02 -14.84
CA PHE A 142 -5.72 -3.32 -15.05
C PHE A 142 -5.53 -2.93 -16.52
N SER A 143 -4.89 -1.78 -16.74
CA SER A 143 -4.42 -1.36 -18.06
C SER A 143 -3.28 -2.25 -18.55
N PHE A 144 -2.98 -2.17 -19.84
CA PHE A 144 -1.88 -2.93 -20.44
C PHE A 144 -0.52 -2.54 -19.82
N GLU A 145 -0.29 -1.25 -19.58
CA GLU A 145 0.93 -0.73 -18.93
C GLU A 145 1.08 -1.23 -17.49
N GLU A 146 -0.03 -1.32 -16.75
CA GLU A 146 -0.04 -1.84 -15.38
C GLU A 146 0.27 -3.33 -15.35
N LEU A 147 -0.30 -4.10 -16.29
CA LEU A 147 0.02 -5.52 -16.44
C LEU A 147 1.48 -5.75 -16.85
N LEU A 148 2.06 -4.89 -17.69
CA LEU A 148 3.49 -4.92 -18.01
C LEU A 148 4.35 -4.68 -16.76
N LEU A 149 3.98 -3.71 -15.92
CA LEU A 149 4.69 -3.44 -14.67
C LEU A 149 4.60 -4.62 -13.69
N ILE A 150 3.41 -5.24 -13.57
CA ILE A 150 3.19 -6.43 -12.75
C ILE A 150 4.02 -7.61 -13.27
N ARG A 151 4.07 -7.80 -14.59
CA ARG A 151 4.90 -8.83 -15.24
C ARG A 151 6.39 -8.58 -14.99
N TYR A 152 6.84 -7.35 -15.14
CA TYR A 152 8.22 -6.97 -14.85
C TYR A 152 8.59 -7.26 -13.40
N ALA A 153 7.76 -6.84 -12.44
CA ALA A 153 7.98 -7.13 -11.03
C ALA A 153 7.98 -8.63 -10.72
N SER A 154 7.09 -9.40 -11.34
CA SER A 154 7.03 -10.87 -11.20
C SER A 154 8.29 -11.55 -11.75
N SER A 155 8.78 -11.10 -12.91
CA SER A 155 10.02 -11.59 -13.51
C SER A 155 11.24 -11.30 -12.62
N LEU A 156 11.33 -10.10 -12.06
CA LEU A 156 12.37 -9.76 -11.08
C LEU A 156 12.31 -10.65 -9.84
N LEU A 157 11.12 -11.08 -9.40
CA LEU A 157 10.94 -12.06 -8.32
C LEU A 157 11.37 -13.47 -8.71
N GLY A 158 11.54 -13.77 -10.01
CA GLY A 158 11.69 -15.12 -10.53
C GLY A 158 10.39 -15.94 -10.46
N ALA A 159 9.24 -15.26 -10.48
CA ALA A 159 7.93 -15.86 -10.35
C ALA A 159 7.15 -15.80 -11.68
N THR A 160 6.44 -16.87 -11.98
CA THR A 160 5.54 -16.96 -13.12
C THR A 160 4.29 -16.11 -12.89
N LEU A 161 3.99 -15.20 -13.82
CA LEU A 161 2.73 -14.45 -13.80
C LEU A 161 1.59 -15.29 -14.38
N ILE A 162 0.56 -15.53 -13.58
CA ILE A 162 -0.66 -16.24 -13.94
C ILE A 162 -1.81 -15.22 -13.89
N LEU A 163 -2.47 -15.02 -15.04
CA LEU A 163 -3.61 -14.12 -15.13
C LEU A 163 -4.91 -14.92 -15.10
N VAL A 164 -5.82 -14.53 -14.22
CA VAL A 164 -7.18 -15.04 -14.18
C VAL A 164 -8.08 -13.99 -14.84
N VAL A 165 -8.71 -14.36 -15.96
CA VAL A 165 -9.47 -13.44 -16.83
C VAL A 165 -10.88 -13.95 -17.05
N ASN A 166 -11.86 -13.05 -17.07
CA ASN A 166 -13.25 -13.42 -17.38
C ASN A 166 -13.52 -13.37 -18.89
N HIS A 167 -12.89 -12.43 -19.61
CA HIS A 167 -12.96 -12.27 -21.05
C HIS A 167 -11.53 -12.19 -21.62
N PRO A 168 -11.00 -13.29 -22.17
CA PRO A 168 -9.63 -13.33 -22.67
C PRO A 168 -9.48 -12.38 -23.87
N ARG A 169 -8.72 -11.30 -23.70
CA ARG A 169 -8.37 -10.35 -24.76
C ARG A 169 -6.94 -10.64 -25.27
N PRO A 170 -6.67 -10.56 -26.60
CA PRO A 170 -5.35 -10.91 -27.16
C PRO A 170 -4.16 -10.17 -26.53
N ASP A 171 -4.34 -8.90 -26.21
CA ASP A 171 -3.37 -8.05 -25.51
C ASP A 171 -3.02 -8.60 -24.12
N ILE A 172 -4.02 -8.96 -23.31
CA ILE A 172 -3.79 -9.57 -21.98
C ILE A 172 -3.14 -10.96 -22.12
N ILE A 173 -3.60 -11.75 -23.10
CA ILE A 173 -3.12 -13.12 -23.31
C ILE A 173 -1.61 -13.13 -23.59
N SER A 174 -1.14 -12.16 -24.38
CA SER A 174 0.28 -12.04 -24.75
C SER A 174 1.22 -11.75 -23.56
N LEU A 175 0.69 -11.31 -22.43
CA LEU A 175 1.47 -10.90 -21.25
C LEU A 175 1.68 -12.03 -20.24
N ALA A 176 0.85 -13.07 -20.27
CA ALA A 176 0.84 -14.11 -19.25
C ALA A 176 1.55 -15.38 -19.71
N GLU A 177 2.28 -16.02 -18.80
CA GLU A 177 2.85 -17.35 -19.05
C GLU A 177 1.76 -18.43 -18.92
N LYS A 178 0.73 -18.18 -18.12
CA LYS A 178 -0.46 -19.03 -17.98
C LYS A 178 -1.71 -18.18 -17.81
N ILE A 179 -2.80 -18.66 -18.41
CA ILE A 179 -4.11 -18.02 -18.34
C ILE A 179 -5.11 -18.99 -17.75
N VAL A 180 -5.86 -18.49 -16.78
CA VAL A 180 -6.98 -19.17 -16.17
C VAL A 180 -8.25 -18.43 -16.56
N LEU A 181 -9.18 -19.13 -17.20
CA LEU A 181 -10.49 -18.55 -17.51
C LEU A 181 -11.39 -18.62 -16.27
N SER A 182 -11.96 -17.46 -15.94
CA SER A 182 -12.77 -17.14 -14.77
C SER A 182 -14.27 -17.14 -15.15
N PRO A 183 -15.20 -17.36 -14.21
CA PRO A 183 -16.59 -17.79 -14.44
C PRO A 183 -17.52 -16.82 -15.15
N SER A 184 -17.15 -15.55 -15.34
CA SER A 184 -17.97 -14.62 -16.15
C SER A 184 -17.80 -14.88 -17.65
N PHE A 185 -16.90 -15.77 -18.05
CA PHE A 185 -16.86 -16.29 -19.40
C PHE A 185 -18.16 -17.05 -19.68
N SER A 186 -18.90 -16.63 -20.71
CA SER A 186 -20.18 -17.23 -21.10
C SER A 186 -20.10 -18.75 -21.07
N LEU A 187 -20.81 -19.39 -20.13
CA LEU A 187 -20.87 -20.85 -20.02
C LEU A 187 -21.35 -21.50 -21.32
N LYS A 188 -22.17 -20.77 -22.10
CA LYS A 188 -22.63 -21.16 -23.44
C LYS A 188 -21.53 -21.09 -24.50
N THR A 189 -20.60 -20.14 -24.36
CA THR A 189 -19.42 -20.06 -25.23
C THR A 189 -18.42 -21.12 -24.84
N LEU A 190 -18.24 -21.33 -23.54
CA LEU A 190 -17.39 -22.38 -22.99
C LEU A 190 -17.86 -23.75 -23.44
N SER A 191 -19.15 -24.08 -23.25
CA SER A 191 -19.77 -25.35 -23.66
C SER A 191 -19.55 -25.64 -25.15
N ARG A 192 -19.68 -24.63 -26.01
CA ARG A 192 -19.41 -24.75 -27.45
C ARG A 192 -17.94 -25.02 -27.77
N ILE A 193 -17.02 -24.40 -27.03
CA ILE A 193 -15.56 -24.57 -27.25
C ILE A 193 -15.11 -25.95 -26.76
N ILE A 194 -15.61 -26.40 -25.61
CA ILE A 194 -15.14 -27.65 -24.98
C ILE A 194 -16.01 -28.87 -25.27
N GLY A 195 -17.17 -28.68 -25.90
CA GLY A 195 -18.09 -29.76 -26.28
C GLY A 195 -18.84 -30.42 -25.10
N ILE A 196 -18.89 -29.76 -23.93
CA ILE A 196 -19.61 -30.24 -22.73
C ILE A 196 -20.94 -29.52 -22.60
N ASP A 197 -22.01 -30.22 -22.21
CA ASP A 197 -23.32 -29.60 -21.98
C ASP A 197 -23.23 -28.51 -20.88
N ILE A 198 -23.87 -27.37 -21.13
CA ILE A 198 -23.91 -26.25 -20.18
C ILE A 198 -24.50 -26.67 -18.81
N HIS A 199 -25.41 -27.65 -18.79
CA HIS A 199 -26.02 -28.15 -17.57
C HIS A 199 -25.06 -28.97 -16.69
N GLU A 200 -23.95 -29.46 -17.26
CA GLU A 200 -22.89 -30.17 -16.54
C GLU A 200 -21.83 -29.22 -15.98
N LEU A 201 -21.88 -27.93 -16.33
CA LEU A 201 -20.94 -26.91 -15.87
C LEU A 201 -21.44 -26.27 -14.57
N TYR A 202 -20.75 -26.51 -13.46
CA TYR A 202 -21.05 -25.91 -12.15
C TYR A 202 -19.80 -25.34 -11.46
N SER A 203 -20.04 -24.55 -10.41
CA SER A 203 -19.00 -23.90 -9.60
C SER A 203 -18.04 -24.92 -8.96
N GLY A 204 -16.74 -24.64 -9.00
CA GLY A 204 -15.70 -25.52 -8.44
C GLY A 204 -15.14 -26.56 -9.42
N LEU A 205 -15.56 -26.54 -10.70
CA LEU A 205 -15.00 -27.45 -11.71
C LEU A 205 -13.66 -26.97 -12.26
N LYS A 206 -12.68 -27.88 -12.28
CA LYS A 206 -11.44 -27.77 -13.05
C LYS A 206 -11.55 -28.59 -14.32
N ILE A 207 -11.33 -27.97 -15.49
CA ILE A 207 -11.37 -28.62 -16.81
C ILE A 207 -10.01 -28.49 -17.49
N HIS A 208 -9.40 -29.62 -17.83
CA HIS A 208 -8.16 -29.69 -18.62
C HIS A 208 -8.47 -29.87 -20.11
N CYS A 209 -8.07 -28.90 -20.94
CA CYS A 209 -8.30 -28.92 -22.39
C CYS A 209 -6.98 -29.12 -23.17
N THR A 210 -6.99 -30.04 -24.14
CA THR A 210 -5.92 -30.26 -25.13
C THR A 210 -6.42 -30.04 -26.56
N GLU A 211 -5.53 -30.10 -27.55
CA GLU A 211 -5.90 -30.03 -28.99
C GLU A 211 -6.90 -31.13 -29.40
N ASN A 212 -6.97 -32.24 -28.65
CA ASN A 212 -7.84 -33.39 -28.91
C ASN A 212 -9.12 -33.42 -28.03
N GLY A 213 -9.41 -32.33 -27.30
CA GLY A 213 -10.61 -32.22 -26.46
C GLY A 213 -10.34 -32.21 -24.95
N VAL A 214 -11.38 -32.48 -24.16
CA VAL A 214 -11.37 -32.44 -22.69
C VAL A 214 -10.80 -33.74 -22.12
N LEU A 215 -9.86 -33.60 -21.19
CA LEU A 215 -9.07 -34.73 -20.67
C LEU A 215 -9.43 -35.11 -19.22
N ALA A 216 -9.88 -34.15 -18.39
CA ALA A 216 -10.26 -34.42 -17.01
C ALA A 216 -11.15 -33.32 -16.41
N ILE A 217 -12.11 -33.73 -15.57
CA ILE A 217 -12.99 -32.87 -14.77
C ILE A 217 -12.77 -33.23 -13.28
N SER A 218 -12.48 -32.24 -12.43
CA SER A 218 -12.36 -32.45 -10.98
C SER A 218 -13.05 -31.33 -10.21
N ARG A 219 -13.48 -31.62 -8.98
CA ARG A 219 -14.32 -30.75 -8.15
C ARG A 219 -13.52 -30.20 -6.98
N GLU A 220 -13.61 -28.89 -6.76
CA GLU A 220 -13.09 -28.19 -5.59
C GLU A 220 -14.20 -27.39 -4.87
N GLU A 221 -14.04 -27.16 -3.57
CA GLU A 221 -15.09 -26.56 -2.71
C GLU A 221 -15.46 -25.11 -3.06
N GLU A 222 -16.74 -24.78 -2.83
CA GLU A 222 -17.40 -23.51 -3.19
C GLU A 222 -17.03 -22.32 -2.27
N TYR A 223 -16.94 -21.12 -2.84
CA TYR A 223 -16.47 -19.90 -2.16
C TYR A 223 -17.61 -19.04 -1.57
N ARG A 224 -17.31 -18.37 -0.43
CA ARG A 224 -18.10 -17.25 0.12
C ARG A 224 -17.20 -16.03 0.33
N PRO A 225 -17.55 -14.84 -0.18
CA PRO A 225 -16.78 -13.61 0.04
C PRO A 225 -16.71 -13.25 1.52
N VAL A 226 -15.49 -13.03 2.02
CA VAL A 226 -15.25 -12.49 3.37
C VAL A 226 -14.62 -11.11 3.22
N PRO A 227 -15.28 -10.03 3.71
CA PRO A 227 -14.71 -8.70 3.66
C PRO A 227 -13.42 -8.60 4.50
N PRO A 228 -12.47 -7.73 4.13
CA PRO A 228 -11.24 -7.55 4.90
C PRO A 228 -11.55 -7.12 6.34
N LEU A 229 -10.86 -7.74 7.30
CA LEU A 229 -10.95 -7.40 8.72
C LEU A 229 -10.34 -6.01 8.95
N THR A 230 -11.18 -4.98 8.99
CA THR A 230 -10.72 -3.62 9.28
C THR A 230 -10.72 -3.35 10.78
N LYS A 231 -9.55 -3.39 11.42
CA LYS A 231 -9.38 -2.79 12.75
C LYS A 231 -8.96 -1.33 12.59
N MET A 232 -9.45 -0.48 13.48
CA MET A 232 -9.01 0.90 13.51
C MET A 232 -7.53 0.94 13.90
N PRO A 233 -6.66 1.60 13.11
CA PRO A 233 -5.24 1.59 13.38
C PRO A 233 -4.95 2.44 14.62
N LYS A 234 -3.94 2.00 15.38
CA LYS A 234 -3.43 2.76 16.51
C LYS A 234 -2.91 4.11 16.03
N ASP A 235 -3.12 5.13 16.86
CA ASP A 235 -2.48 6.41 16.71
C ASP A 235 -0.95 6.25 16.73
N LEU A 236 -0.28 7.07 15.93
CA LEU A 236 1.17 7.09 15.83
C LEU A 236 1.73 8.33 16.52
N ASP A 237 2.94 8.19 17.03
CA ASP A 237 3.79 9.30 17.42
C ASP A 237 4.61 9.72 16.19
N TYR A 238 4.18 10.79 15.51
CA TYR A 238 4.86 11.25 14.30
C TYR A 238 6.23 11.86 14.59
N VAL A 239 6.42 12.44 15.78
CA VAL A 239 7.69 13.08 16.15
C VAL A 239 8.75 12.00 16.34
N ASP A 240 8.42 10.93 17.07
CA ASP A 240 9.29 9.76 17.25
C ASP A 240 9.62 9.09 15.90
N ILE A 241 8.63 8.89 15.03
CA ILE A 241 8.84 8.25 13.73
C ILE A 241 9.80 9.04 12.82
N VAL A 242 9.67 10.37 12.78
CA VAL A 242 10.41 11.25 11.87
C VAL A 242 11.78 11.64 12.43
N PHE A 243 11.85 11.91 13.74
CA PHE A 243 13.04 12.49 14.37
C PHE A 243 13.81 11.52 15.26
N GLY A 244 13.24 10.37 15.63
CA GLY A 244 13.90 9.32 16.40
C GLY A 244 14.57 9.86 17.67
N ASP A 245 15.88 9.71 17.77
CA ASP A 245 16.70 10.17 18.91
C ASP A 245 16.63 11.68 19.16
N LYS A 246 16.13 12.47 18.20
CA LYS A 246 15.92 13.93 18.34
C LYS A 246 14.50 14.31 18.76
N LYS A 247 13.63 13.34 19.07
CA LYS A 247 12.22 13.62 19.39
C LYS A 247 12.03 14.55 20.59
N ASP A 248 12.80 14.38 21.66
CA ASP A 248 12.63 15.19 22.87
C ASP A 248 12.98 16.65 22.60
N MET A 249 14.08 16.89 21.86
CA MET A 249 14.45 18.22 21.36
C MET A 249 13.35 18.85 20.49
N VAL A 250 12.71 18.05 19.65
CA VAL A 250 11.62 18.53 18.79
C VAL A 250 10.36 18.82 19.61
N TYR A 251 10.02 17.97 20.58
CA TYR A 251 8.91 18.21 21.49
C TYR A 251 9.12 19.48 22.30
N ASP A 252 10.32 19.72 22.83
CA ASP A 252 10.67 20.94 23.54
C ASP A 252 10.47 22.18 22.65
N LEU A 253 10.97 22.14 21.42
CA LEU A 253 10.79 23.25 20.46
C LEU A 253 9.31 23.50 20.15
N ILE A 254 8.54 22.45 19.86
CA ILE A 254 7.10 22.58 19.59
C ILE A 254 6.37 23.10 20.83
N SER A 255 6.77 22.69 22.03
CA SER A 255 6.19 23.15 23.30
C SER A 255 6.43 24.64 23.51
N GLU A 256 7.64 25.14 23.29
CA GLU A 256 7.93 26.58 23.42
C GLU A 256 7.15 27.44 22.42
N ILE A 257 7.02 26.98 21.16
CA ILE A 257 6.20 27.69 20.17
C ILE A 257 4.72 27.65 20.59
N TYR A 258 4.26 26.53 21.17
CA TYR A 258 2.89 26.39 21.66
C TYR A 258 2.61 27.36 22.82
N GLU A 259 3.50 27.43 23.80
CA GLU A 259 3.42 28.36 24.94
C GLU A 259 3.48 29.82 24.52
N SER A 260 4.15 30.13 23.40
CA SER A 260 4.15 31.45 22.77
C SER A 260 2.84 31.80 22.03
N GLY A 261 1.77 31.02 22.21
CA GLY A 261 0.49 31.19 21.53
C GLY A 261 0.40 30.47 20.18
N SER A 262 1.22 29.43 19.97
CA SER A 262 1.33 28.67 18.70
C SER A 262 1.84 29.48 17.50
N MET A 263 2.45 30.63 17.74
CA MET A 263 3.02 31.53 16.73
C MET A 263 4.30 32.17 17.29
N ILE A 264 5.34 32.25 16.49
CA ILE A 264 6.59 32.94 16.85
C ILE A 264 7.14 33.71 15.63
N GLY A 265 7.70 34.90 15.88
CA GLY A 265 8.41 35.65 14.84
C GLY A 265 9.78 35.05 14.53
N TRP A 266 10.26 35.19 13.30
CA TRP A 266 11.54 34.60 12.86
C TRP A 266 12.74 34.96 13.73
N SER A 267 12.86 36.22 14.18
CA SER A 267 13.98 36.65 15.03
C SER A 267 14.04 35.88 16.35
N SER A 268 12.90 35.77 17.04
CA SER A 268 12.77 35.02 18.29
C SER A 268 12.98 33.52 18.07
N LEU A 269 12.45 32.98 16.97
CA LEU A 269 12.69 31.58 16.62
C LEU A 269 14.17 31.31 16.33
N ASN A 270 14.86 32.18 15.61
CA ASN A 270 16.28 32.01 15.30
C ASN A 270 17.14 32.06 16.57
N GLU A 271 16.81 32.94 17.51
CA GLU A 271 17.43 32.97 18.84
C GLU A 271 17.17 31.66 19.61
N LEU A 272 15.95 31.13 19.56
CA LEU A 272 15.56 29.86 20.16
C LEU A 272 16.36 28.69 19.60
N LEU A 273 16.42 28.58 18.27
CA LEU A 273 17.15 27.53 17.55
C LEU A 273 18.64 27.57 17.91
N ARG A 274 19.24 28.76 18.02
CA ARG A 274 20.65 28.92 18.42
C ARG A 274 20.87 28.54 19.88
N THR A 275 20.05 29.06 20.79
CA THR A 275 20.18 28.82 22.24
C THR A 275 20.04 27.34 22.58
N ARG A 276 19.13 26.63 21.89
CA ARG A 276 18.90 25.19 22.08
C ARG A 276 19.76 24.31 21.17
N ASN A 277 20.69 24.88 20.41
CA ASN A 277 21.55 24.17 19.45
C ASN A 277 20.76 23.25 18.50
N ILE A 278 19.60 23.70 18.04
CA ILE A 278 18.74 22.95 17.12
C ILE A 278 19.28 23.11 15.71
N PRO A 279 19.70 22.02 15.03
CA PRO A 279 20.22 22.11 13.68
C PRO A 279 19.17 22.63 12.70
N LEU A 280 19.60 23.45 11.73
CA LEU A 280 18.72 23.95 10.67
C LEU A 280 18.07 22.80 9.87
N SER A 281 18.71 21.64 9.78
CA SER A 281 18.14 20.44 9.16
C SER A 281 16.89 19.93 9.89
N ILE A 282 16.83 20.05 11.22
CA ILE A 282 15.64 19.70 12.01
C ILE A 282 14.52 20.71 11.74
N TYR A 283 14.85 22.00 11.72
CA TYR A 283 13.89 23.06 11.35
C TYR A 283 13.31 22.82 9.95
N ASN A 284 14.17 22.62 8.95
CA ASN A 284 13.74 22.37 7.57
C ASN A 284 12.85 21.12 7.46
N LYS A 285 13.13 20.06 8.23
CA LYS A 285 12.26 18.88 8.31
C LYS A 285 10.90 19.19 8.94
N LEU A 286 10.84 20.04 9.97
CA LEU A 286 9.57 20.46 10.58
C LEU A 286 8.69 21.20 9.58
N VAL A 287 9.28 22.08 8.75
CA VAL A 287 8.58 22.76 7.66
C VAL A 287 8.16 21.77 6.58
N LYS A 288 9.12 21.00 6.03
CA LYS A 288 8.91 20.04 4.92
C LYS A 288 7.81 19.02 5.24
N TYR A 289 7.77 18.52 6.47
CA TYR A 289 6.80 17.50 6.90
C TYR A 289 5.54 18.09 7.57
N GLY A 290 5.34 19.41 7.47
CA GLY A 290 4.11 20.08 7.88
C GLY A 290 3.83 20.04 9.39
N PHE A 291 4.88 19.99 10.21
CA PHE A 291 4.76 20.23 11.65
C PHE A 291 4.63 21.73 11.94
N ILE A 292 5.29 22.55 11.14
CA ILE A 292 5.19 24.01 11.21
C ILE A 292 4.93 24.59 9.81
N GLU A 293 4.29 25.74 9.77
CA GLU A 293 4.04 26.50 8.55
C GLU A 293 4.69 27.87 8.65
N GLU A 294 5.29 28.30 7.53
CA GLU A 294 5.89 29.62 7.39
C GLU A 294 4.92 30.54 6.65
N LEU A 295 4.61 31.69 7.25
CA LEU A 295 3.77 32.72 6.63
C LEU A 295 4.57 34.02 6.52
N LYS A 296 4.56 34.59 5.32
CA LYS A 296 5.06 35.94 5.09
C LYS A 296 4.03 36.93 5.63
N SER A 297 4.50 37.83 6.48
CA SER A 297 3.74 38.96 7.02
C SER A 297 4.37 40.28 6.56
N SER A 298 3.64 41.39 6.74
CA SER A 298 4.15 42.74 6.43
C SER A 298 5.36 43.14 7.27
N THR A 299 5.56 42.51 8.44
CA THR A 299 6.65 42.81 9.37
C THR A 299 7.79 41.77 9.33
N GLY A 300 7.71 40.78 8.44
CA GLY A 300 8.71 39.73 8.27
C GLY A 300 8.12 38.33 8.16
N PHE A 301 8.84 37.31 8.60
CA PHE A 301 8.39 35.92 8.60
C PHE A 301 7.86 35.51 9.97
N GLN A 302 6.73 34.80 9.97
CA GLN A 302 6.14 34.19 11.15
C GLN A 302 6.03 32.68 10.94
N VAL A 303 6.21 31.95 12.03
CA VAL A 303 6.15 30.48 12.05
C VAL A 303 5.03 30.05 12.99
N PHE A 304 4.20 29.11 12.51
CA PHE A 304 3.03 28.64 13.22
C PHE A 304 3.05 27.13 13.41
N LEU A 305 2.53 26.65 14.54
CA LEU A 305 2.28 25.22 14.72
C LEU A 305 1.05 24.79 13.93
N THR A 306 1.19 23.72 13.17
CA THR A 306 0.05 23.12 12.46
C THR A 306 -0.80 22.25 13.39
N SER A 307 -1.99 21.85 12.93
CA SER A 307 -2.88 20.95 13.68
C SER A 307 -2.21 19.61 14.03
N LYS A 308 -1.36 19.07 13.14
CA LYS A 308 -0.55 17.88 13.39
C LYS A 308 0.33 18.05 14.62
N SER A 309 1.07 19.15 14.73
CA SER A 309 1.95 19.41 15.87
C SER A 309 1.18 19.56 17.18
N ARG A 310 0.07 20.29 17.16
CA ARG A 310 -0.79 20.45 18.35
C ARG A 310 -1.33 19.11 18.85
N LEU A 311 -1.83 18.28 17.93
CA LEU A 311 -2.32 16.93 18.27
C LEU A 311 -1.21 16.02 18.82
N MET A 312 0.02 16.13 18.31
CA MET A 312 1.15 15.37 18.86
C MET A 312 1.53 15.85 20.25
N LEU A 313 1.55 17.17 20.48
CA LEU A 313 1.86 17.78 21.76
C LEU A 313 0.85 17.37 22.85
N GLU A 314 -0.45 17.46 22.56
CA GLU A 314 -1.52 17.05 23.48
C GLU A 314 -1.40 15.57 23.89
N LYS A 315 -0.98 14.71 22.96
CA LYS A 315 -0.75 13.28 23.24
C LYS A 315 0.48 13.06 24.08
N PHE A 316 1.56 13.79 23.80
CA PHE A 316 2.80 13.73 24.56
C PHE A 316 2.57 14.09 26.04
N TYR A 317 1.91 15.23 26.30
CA TYR A 317 1.60 15.65 27.67
C TYR A 317 0.66 14.69 28.41
N LYS A 318 -0.37 14.16 27.74
CA LYS A 318 -1.23 13.11 28.34
C LYS A 318 -0.39 11.91 28.77
N THR A 319 0.53 11.46 27.92
CA THR A 319 1.36 10.28 28.18
C THR A 319 2.35 10.50 29.34
N GLN A 320 2.97 11.69 29.42
CA GLN A 320 3.86 12.07 30.53
C GLN A 320 3.08 12.22 31.86
N TYR A 321 1.89 12.81 31.83
CA TYR A 321 1.06 12.99 33.02
C TYR A 321 0.61 11.65 33.64
N TYR A 322 0.36 10.62 32.82
CA TYR A 322 0.02 9.28 33.31
C TYR A 322 1.24 8.49 33.83
N ARG A 323 2.45 8.74 33.34
CA ARG A 323 3.69 8.11 33.85
C ARG A 323 4.09 8.57 35.25
N HIS A 324 3.63 9.75 35.68
CA HIS A 324 3.90 10.26 37.05
C HIS A 324 2.85 9.82 38.09
N LYS A 325 1.85 9.01 37.72
CA LYS A 325 0.79 8.52 38.62
C LYS A 325 0.75 7.00 38.82
N THR A 326 1.70 6.25 38.26
CA THR A 326 1.87 4.80 38.43
C THR A 326 3.21 4.49 39.04
#